data_AF-A0A8S0G497-F1
#
_entry.id   AF-A0A8S0G497-F1
#
_cell.length_a   1.000
_cell.length_b   1.000
_cell.length_c   1.000
_cell.angle_alpha   90.00
_cell.angle_beta   90.00
_cell.angle_gamma   90.00
#
_symmetry.space_group_name_H-M   'P 1'
#
loop_
_entity.id
_entity.type
_entity.pdbx_description
1 polymer ?
#
loop_
_entity_poly.entity_id
_entity_poly.type
_entity_poly.pdbx_seq_one_letter_code
_entity_poly.pdbx_strand_id
1 'polypeptide(L)' 'MTILELLQYCMAKPGAEQSVHNDWKATQIKVEDVLFAMVKEVENRPAVSLKTSPELDMR' A
#
# COMPACT_ATOMS: atom_id res chain seq x y z
N MET A 1 -9.47 6.13 -9.88
CA MET A 1 -8.30 5.28 -9.56
C MET A 1 -8.79 4.00 -8.93
N THR A 2 -8.47 2.86 -9.53
CA THR A 2 -8.82 1.51 -9.06
C THR A 2 -7.69 0.92 -8.20
N ILE A 3 -7.95 -0.16 -7.47
CA ILE A 3 -6.90 -0.91 -6.74
C ILE A 3 -5.80 -1.36 -7.71
N LEU A 4 -6.17 -1.84 -8.90
CA LEU A 4 -5.22 -2.33 -9.89
C LEU A 4 -4.28 -1.21 -10.37
N GLU A 5 -4.83 -0.03 -10.69
CA GLU A 5 -4.04 1.14 -11.11
C GLU A 5 -3.07 1.57 -10.00
N LEU A 6 -3.51 1.55 -8.73
CA LEU A 6 -2.66 1.88 -7.59
C LEU A 6 -1.53 0.85 -7.41
N LEU A 7 -1.83 -0.44 -7.50
CA LEU A 7 -0.82 -1.50 -7.40
C LEU A 7 0.20 -1.38 -8.53
N GLN A 8 -0.24 -1.15 -9.76
CA GLN A 8 0.63 -0.91 -10.90
C GLN A 8 1.53 0.31 -10.68
N TYR A 9 0.96 1.40 -10.18
CA TYR A 9 1.72 2.60 -9.85
C TYR A 9 2.78 2.34 -8.77
N CYS A 10 2.43 1.62 -7.69
CA CYS A 10 3.38 1.31 -6.63
C CYS A 10 4.49 0.35 -7.10
N MET A 11 4.17 -0.63 -7.96
CA MET A 11 5.14 -1.57 -8.52
C MET A 11 6.06 -0.94 -9.58
N ALA A 12 5.70 0.21 -10.12
CA ALA A 12 6.59 0.98 -11.00
C ALA A 12 7.77 1.62 -10.22
N LYS A 13 7.74 1.63 -8.88
CA LYS A 13 8.86 2.09 -8.06
C LYS A 13 10.00 1.04 -8.10
N PRO A 14 11.23 1.42 -8.47
CA PRO A 14 12.36 0.48 -8.47
C PRO A 14 12.58 -0.15 -7.09
N GLY A 15 12.77 -1.47 -7.07
CA GLY A 15 12.93 -2.23 -5.83
C GLY A 15 11.64 -2.45 -5.03
N ALA A 16 10.47 -2.12 -5.61
CA ALA A 16 9.19 -2.41 -4.98
C ALA A 16 8.88 -3.91 -5.00
N GLU A 17 8.49 -4.41 -3.83
CA GLU A 17 8.03 -5.77 -3.63
C GLU A 17 6.63 -5.76 -3.03
N GLN A 18 5.77 -6.63 -3.55
CA GLN A 18 4.44 -6.87 -2.98
C GLN A 18 4.46 -8.15 -2.15
N SER A 19 3.80 -8.11 -1.00
CA SER A 19 3.55 -9.29 -0.16
C SER A 19 2.09 -9.32 0.26
N VAL A 20 1.46 -10.49 0.11
CA VAL A 20 0.09 -10.72 0.58
C VAL A 20 0.17 -11.30 1.96
N HIS A 21 -0.40 -10.62 2.94
CA HIS A 21 -0.61 -11.23 4.24
C HIS A 21 -2.01 -11.85 4.29
N ASN A 22 -2.04 -13.17 4.40
CA ASN A 22 -3.25 -13.99 4.33
C ASN A 22 -4.22 -13.73 5.49
N ASP A 23 -3.73 -13.41 6.69
CA ASP A 23 -4.59 -13.27 7.87
C ASP A 23 -5.56 -12.08 7.79
N TRP A 24 -5.24 -11.06 7.00
CA TRP A 24 -6.00 -9.82 6.90
C TRP A 24 -6.31 -9.42 5.44
N LYS A 25 -6.04 -10.32 4.50
CA LYS A 25 -6.28 -10.15 3.04
C LYS A 25 -5.78 -8.78 2.55
N ALA A 26 -4.56 -8.42 2.93
CA ALA A 26 -3.99 -7.14 2.58
C ALA A 26 -2.70 -7.30 1.80
N THR A 27 -2.53 -6.41 0.84
CA THR A 27 -1.33 -6.31 0.02
C THR A 27 -0.44 -5.22 0.61
N GLN A 28 0.69 -5.64 1.17
CA GLN A 28 1.75 -4.73 1.60
C GLN A 28 2.72 -4.50 0.44
N ILE A 29 3.17 -3.25 0.30
CA ILE A 29 4.14 -2.85 -0.71
C ILE A 29 5.33 -2.20 -0.01
N LYS A 30 6.52 -2.75 -0.26
CA LYS A 30 7.77 -2.43 0.43
C LYS A 30 8.87 -2.09 -0.56
N VAL A 31 9.86 -1.33 -0.12
CA VAL A 31 11.16 -1.17 -0.79
C VAL A 31 12.22 -1.38 0.28
N GLU A 32 13.20 -2.26 0.02
CA GLU A 32 14.26 -2.59 1.00
C GLU A 32 13.68 -2.94 2.39
N ASP A 33 12.67 -3.82 2.43
CA ASP A 33 11.89 -4.21 3.62
C ASP A 33 11.10 -3.08 4.32
N VAL A 34 11.16 -1.84 3.83
CA VAL A 34 10.40 -0.71 4.38
C VAL A 34 9.03 -0.58 3.71
N LEU A 35 7.96 -0.78 4.49
CA LEU A 35 6.58 -0.57 4.07
C LEU A 35 6.29 0.90 3.76
N PHE A 36 5.77 1.20 2.57
CA PHE A 36 5.32 2.55 2.19
C PHE A 36 3.83 2.62 1.83
N ALA A 37 3.24 1.53 1.35
CA ALA A 37 1.82 1.45 1.02
C ALA A 37 1.23 0.09 1.41
N MET A 38 -0.05 0.10 1.76
CA MET A 38 -0.78 -1.09 2.17
C MET A 38 -2.23 -0.96 1.70
N VAL A 39 -2.66 -1.91 0.87
CA VAL A 39 -3.99 -1.91 0.27
C VAL A 39 -4.82 -3.03 0.89
N LYS A 40 -6.05 -2.70 1.31
CA LYS A 40 -7.01 -3.67 1.83
C LYS A 40 -8.44 -3.27 1.48
N GLU A 41 -9.36 -4.22 1.51
CA GLU A 41 -10.79 -3.93 1.50
C GLU A 41 -11.29 -3.77 2.94
N VAL A 42 -12.02 -2.68 3.20
CA VAL A 42 -12.68 -2.40 4.47
C VAL A 42 -14.14 -2.11 4.18
N GLU A 43 -15.05 -2.88 4.76
CA GLU A 43 -16.51 -2.71 4.53
C GLU A 43 -16.87 -2.72 3.03
N ASN A 44 -16.26 -3.62 2.24
CA ASN A 44 -16.38 -3.69 0.78
C ASN A 44 -15.95 -2.41 0.04
N ARG A 45 -15.12 -1.57 0.66
CA ARG A 45 -14.55 -0.38 0.05
C ARG A 45 -13.03 -0.50 -0.03
N PRO A 46 -12.41 -0.11 -1.15
CA PRO A 46 -10.97 -0.07 -1.28
C PRO A 46 -10.40 0.97 -0.31
N ALA A 47 -9.48 0.56 0.56
CA ALA A 47 -8.78 1.42 1.49
C ALA A 47 -7.26 1.27 1.31
N VAL A 48 -6.56 2.39 1.37
CA VAL A 48 -5.10 2.44 1.32
C VAL A 48 -4.58 3.10 2.60
N SER A 49 -3.56 2.50 3.20
CA SER A 49 -2.74 3.12 4.23
C SER A 49 -1.39 3.48 3.62
N LEU A 50 -0.99 4.74 3.78
CA LEU A 50 0.28 5.26 3.29
C LEU A 50 1.14 5.66 4.48
N LYS A 51 2.45 5.42 4.39
CA LYS A 51 3.40 6.07 5.30
C LYS A 51 3.83 7.39 4.69
N THR A 52 3.65 8.45 5.46
CA THR A 52 4.09 9.80 5.13
C THR A 52 5.01 10.31 6.23
N SER A 53 5.72 11.40 5.96
CA SER A 53 6.43 12.13 7.01
C SER A 53 5.43 12.88 7.90
N PRO A 54 5.80 13.21 9.15
CA PRO A 54 4.91 13.93 10.07
C PRO A 54 4.44 15.29 9.53
N GLU A 55 5.24 15.96 8.71
CA GLU A 55 4.90 17.27 8.11
C GLU A 55 3.72 17.18 7.14
N LEU A 56 3.49 15.98 6.59
CA LEU A 56 2.36 15.67 5.71
C LEU A 56 1.15 15.11 6.48
N ASP A 57 1.36 14.56 7.68
CA ASP A 57 0.31 14.09 8.58
C ASP A 57 -0.25 15.28 9.37
N MET A 58 -0.98 16.16 8.68
CA MET A 58 -1.75 17.24 9.31
C MET A 58 -2.99 16.67 10.00
N ARG A 59 -2.77 16.06 11.16
CA ARG A 59 -3.83 15.78 12.13
C ARG A 59 -4.07 16.96 13.06
#